data_AF-A0A929E1Y2-F1
#
_entry.id   AF-A0A929E1Y2-F1
#
_cell.length_a   1.000
_cell.length_b   1.000
_cell.length_c   1.000
_cell.angle_alpha   90.00
_cell.angle_beta   90.00
_cell.angle_gamma   90.00
#
_symmetry.space_group_name_H-M   'P 1'
#
loop_
_entity.id
_entity.type
_entity.pdbx_description
1 polymer ?
#
loop_
_entity_poly.entity_id
_entity_poly.type
_entity_poly.pdbx_seq_one_letter_code
_entity_poly.pdbx_strand_id
1 'polypeptide(L)'
;FCLTTTGEEDRPARVAINTVRPAVHWETWKEQLQDVMAENHAALQSPRQQARFFCGIRSPQSTRAGLQRHASFGLLADLPFTEVFKHYRVFMCQESE
;
A
#
# COMPACT_ATOMS: atom_id res chain seq x y z
N PHE A 1 -44.73 -13.10 -25.86
CA PHE A 1 -44.97 -14.23 -24.94
C PHE A 1 -43.61 -14.78 -24.54
N CYS A 2 -43.34 -14.83 -23.22
CA CYS A 2 -42.16 -15.33 -22.47
C CYS A 2 -40.76 -14.80 -22.87
N LEU A 3 -40.16 -13.81 -22.20
CA LEU A 3 -39.65 -13.69 -20.81
C LEU A 3 -38.24 -14.31 -20.58
N THR A 4 -37.34 -13.40 -20.19
CA THR A 4 -36.23 -13.52 -19.22
C THR A 4 -35.08 -14.48 -19.52
N THR A 5 -33.97 -13.94 -20.00
CA THR A 5 -32.64 -14.44 -19.62
C THR A 5 -32.16 -13.62 -18.42
N THR A 6 -32.49 -14.14 -17.24
CA THR A 6 -31.78 -13.81 -15.99
C THR A 6 -30.39 -14.42 -16.12
N GLY A 7 -29.39 -13.63 -16.49
CA GLY A 7 -27.99 -13.95 -16.20
C GLY A 7 -27.73 -13.43 -14.79
N GLU A 8 -27.91 -14.28 -13.78
CA GLU A 8 -26.80 -15.00 -13.13
C GLU A 8 -25.70 -14.02 -12.73
N GLU A 9 -26.07 -13.07 -11.85
CA GLU A 9 -25.12 -12.29 -11.08
C GLU A 9 -24.44 -13.22 -10.06
N ASP A 10 -23.52 -14.05 -10.54
CA ASP A 10 -22.51 -14.69 -9.70
C ASP A 10 -21.46 -13.63 -9.34
N ARG A 11 -21.87 -12.70 -8.48
CA ARG A 11 -20.97 -11.82 -7.74
C ARG A 11 -20.35 -12.66 -6.63
N PRO A 12 -19.05 -12.98 -6.64
CA PRO A 12 -18.44 -13.54 -5.46
C PRO A 12 -18.59 -12.51 -4.35
N ALA A 13 -19.36 -12.90 -3.32
CA ALA A 13 -19.56 -12.17 -2.10
C ALA A 13 -18.23 -11.57 -1.65
N ARG A 14 -18.19 -10.25 -1.47
CA ARG A 14 -17.04 -9.52 -0.94
C ARG A 14 -16.63 -10.21 0.37
N VAL A 15 -15.57 -11.00 0.29
CA VAL A 15 -14.97 -11.70 1.41
C VAL A 15 -14.77 -10.68 2.52
N ALA A 16 -15.47 -10.89 3.63
CA ALA A 16 -15.31 -10.10 4.84
C ALA A 16 -13.85 -10.26 5.29
N ILE A 17 -13.02 -9.27 4.99
CA ILE A 17 -11.66 -9.20 5.50
C ILE A 17 -11.74 -9.15 7.02
N ASN A 18 -11.24 -10.21 7.64
CA ASN A 18 -11.14 -10.38 9.08
C ASN A 18 -10.59 -9.09 9.72
N THR A 19 -11.41 -8.46 10.57
CA THR A 19 -11.19 -7.14 11.16
C THR A 19 -10.32 -7.17 12.42
N VAL A 20 -9.40 -8.15 12.57
CA VAL A 20 -8.29 -7.98 13.51
C VAL A 20 -7.37 -6.95 12.89
N ARG A 21 -7.69 -5.67 13.09
CA ARG A 21 -6.92 -4.51 12.65
C ARG A 21 -5.53 -4.64 13.29
N PRO A 22 -4.47 -5.04 12.56
CA PRO A 22 -3.15 -5.08 13.15
C PRO A 22 -2.80 -3.65 13.58
N ALA A 23 -2.47 -3.48 14.87
CA ALA A 23 -1.98 -2.20 15.35
C ALA A 23 -0.64 -1.94 14.67
N VAL A 24 -0.66 -1.04 13.69
CA VAL A 24 0.51 -0.63 12.92
C VAL A 24 1.41 0.16 13.89
N HIS A 25 2.47 -0.46 14.40
CA HIS A 25 3.45 0.24 15.24
C HIS A 25 4.43 1.02 14.35
N TRP A 26 3.97 2.19 13.91
CA TRP A 26 4.66 3.03 12.93
C TRP A 26 6.01 3.58 13.44
N GLU A 27 6.23 3.67 14.75
CA GLU A 27 7.54 3.95 15.34
C GLU A 27 8.64 2.97 14.87
N THR A 28 8.34 1.68 14.74
CA THR A 28 9.36 0.68 14.37
C THR A 28 9.83 0.84 12.93
N TRP A 29 8.97 1.36 12.05
CA TRP A 29 9.28 1.54 10.64
C TRP A 29 9.70 2.96 10.30
N LYS A 30 9.56 3.93 11.23
CA LYS A 30 9.85 5.35 10.99
C LYS A 30 11.25 5.56 10.42
N GLU A 31 12.26 4.93 11.01
CA GLU A 31 13.66 5.05 10.58
C GLU A 31 13.85 4.55 9.13
N GLN A 32 13.31 3.38 8.81
CA GLN A 32 13.41 2.83 7.45
C GLN A 32 12.64 3.64 6.41
N LEU A 33 11.49 4.20 6.79
CA LEU A 33 10.75 5.11 5.92
C LEU A 33 11.57 6.37 5.62
N GLN A 34 12.22 6.95 6.64
CA GLN A 34 13.07 8.13 6.51
C GLN A 34 14.31 7.85 5.67
N ASP A 35 14.98 6.71 5.84
CA ASP A 35 16.13 6.30 5.02
C ASP A 35 15.74 6.21 3.54
N VAL A 36 14.63 5.52 3.23
CA VAL A 36 14.14 5.38 1.86
C VAL A 36 13.72 6.73 1.26
N MET A 37 13.18 7.65 2.07
CA MET A 37 12.87 9.02 1.65
C MET A 37 14.14 9.82 1.36
N ALA A 38 15.18 9.67 2.19
CA ALA A 38 16.47 10.33 2.03
C ALA A 38 17.17 9.90 0.74
N GLU A 39 16.97 8.65 0.29
CA GLU A 39 17.45 8.16 -1.00
C GLU A 39 16.78 8.84 -2.21
N ASN A 40 15.69 9.59 -2.02
CA ASN A 40 14.97 10.39 -3.03
C ASN A 40 14.73 9.66 -4.36
N HIS A 41 14.14 8.47 -4.29
CA HIS A 41 13.84 7.69 -5.48
C HIS A 41 12.78 8.37 -6.35
N ALA A 42 13.05 8.51 -7.65
CA ALA A 42 12.10 9.06 -8.63
C ALA A 42 10.79 8.24 -8.75
N ALA A 43 10.83 6.95 -8.38
CA ALA A 43 9.64 6.08 -8.35
C ALA A 43 8.81 6.21 -7.06
N LEU A 44 9.30 6.98 -6.07
CA LEU A 44 8.67 7.21 -4.78
C LEU A 44 8.32 8.70 -4.59
N GLN A 45 8.07 9.43 -5.68
CA GLN A 45 7.76 10.88 -5.62
C GLN A 45 6.36 11.15 -5.06
N SER A 46 5.45 10.18 -5.17
CA SER A 46 4.10 10.30 -4.60
C SER A 46 3.95 9.50 -3.30
N PRO A 47 3.24 10.03 -2.29
CA PRO A 47 2.85 9.27 -1.09
C PRO A 47 2.14 7.96 -1.41
N ARG A 48 1.39 7.93 -2.52
CA ARG A 48 0.68 6.73 -2.97
C ARG A 48 1.64 5.68 -3.54
N GLN A 49 2.70 6.11 -4.22
CA GLN A 49 3.74 5.21 -4.75
C GLN A 49 4.61 4.68 -3.60
N GLN A 50 4.94 5.54 -2.64
CA GLN A 50 5.62 5.20 -1.40
C GLN A 50 4.85 4.12 -0.63
N ALA A 51 3.56 4.34 -0.34
CA ALA A 51 2.72 3.34 0.31
C ALA A 51 2.68 2.01 -0.47
N ARG A 52 2.61 2.03 -1.81
CA ARG A 52 2.65 0.80 -2.62
C ARG A 52 3.98 0.05 -2.50
N PHE A 53 5.10 0.76 -2.47
CA PHE A 53 6.43 0.18 -2.29
C PHE A 53 6.55 -0.53 -0.93
N PHE A 54 6.12 0.13 0.14
CA PHE A 54 6.12 -0.47 1.48
C PHE A 54 5.16 -1.65 1.58
N CYS A 55 3.99 -1.59 0.93
CA CYS A 55 3.07 -2.73 0.86
C CYS A 55 3.55 -3.87 -0.07
N GLY A 56 4.71 -3.74 -0.73
CA GLY A 56 5.21 -4.77 -1.65
C GLY A 56 4.43 -4.87 -2.96
N ILE A 57 3.61 -3.86 -3.29
CA ILE A 57 2.83 -3.84 -4.53
C ILE A 57 3.74 -3.45 -5.69
N ARG A 58 4.03 -4.42 -6.57
CA ARG A 58 4.83 -4.20 -7.78
C ARG A 58 4.12 -3.20 -8.71
N SER A 59 4.77 -2.06 -8.96
CA SER A 59 4.39 -1.12 -10.02
C SER A 59 5.45 -1.16 -11.13
N PRO A 60 5.07 -0.97 -12.41
CA PRO A 60 6.03 -0.91 -13.52
C PRO A 60 7.16 0.11 -13.29
N GLN A 61 6.91 1.18 -12.53
CA GLN A 61 7.93 2.16 -12.15
C GLN A 61 8.90 1.61 -11.10
N SER A 62 8.40 0.86 -10.11
CA SER A 62 9.22 0.19 -9.07
C SER A 62 10.14 -0.87 -9.67
N THR A 63 9.67 -1.59 -10.68
CA THR A 63 10.46 -2.59 -11.40
C THR A 63 11.57 -1.93 -12.22
N ARG A 64 11.27 -0.82 -12.92
CA ARG A 64 12.27 -0.06 -13.69
C ARG A 64 13.34 0.59 -12.81
N ALA A 65 12.96 1.03 -11.61
CA ALA A 65 13.87 1.66 -10.65
C ALA A 65 14.69 0.66 -9.81
N GLY A 66 14.54 -0.66 -10.00
CA GLY A 66 15.29 -1.67 -9.23
C GLY A 66 14.88 -1.80 -7.76
N LEU A 67 13.85 -1.07 -7.33
CA LEU A 67 13.33 -1.02 -5.96
C LEU A 67 12.83 -2.39 -5.45
N GLN A 68 12.57 -3.35 -6.35
CA GLN A 68 12.19 -4.73 -5.99
C GLN A 68 13.25 -5.48 -5.18
N ARG A 69 14.53 -5.06 -5.25
CA ARG A 69 15.64 -5.67 -4.50
C ARG A 69 15.95 -4.94 -3.20
N HIS A 70 15.29 -3.83 -2.93
CA HIS A 70 15.55 -3.03 -1.74
C HIS A 70 14.98 -3.72 -0.51
N ALA A 71 15.72 -3.69 0.61
CA ALA A 71 15.32 -4.38 1.84
C ALA A 71 13.98 -3.87 2.41
N SER A 72 13.64 -2.60 2.12
CA SER A 72 12.41 -1.96 2.54
C SER A 72 11.21 -2.24 1.62
N PHE A 73 11.39 -2.98 0.53
CA PHE A 73 10.30 -3.38 -0.35
C PHE A 73 9.45 -4.48 0.29
N GLY A 74 8.15 -4.22 0.47
CA GLY A 74 7.27 -5.17 1.16
C GLY A 74 7.40 -5.16 2.69
N LEU A 75 8.04 -4.14 3.26
CA LEU A 75 8.15 -3.96 4.71
C LEU A 75 6.80 -4.03 5.46
N LEU A 76 5.75 -3.54 4.81
CA LEU A 76 4.37 -3.49 5.30
C LEU A 76 3.46 -4.40 4.47
N ALA A 77 3.98 -5.45 3.85
CA ALA A 77 3.19 -6.37 3.02
C ALA A 77 2.09 -7.09 3.82
N ASP A 78 2.27 -7.24 5.13
CA ASP A 78 1.26 -7.80 6.05
C ASP A 78 0.08 -6.85 6.31
N LEU A 79 0.21 -5.58 5.92
CA LEU A 79 -0.80 -4.56 6.15
C LEU A 79 -1.58 -4.25 4.87
N PRO A 80 -2.90 -4.01 4.98
CA PRO A 80 -3.69 -3.59 3.83
C PRO A 80 -3.28 -2.19 3.39
N PHE A 81 -3.08 -2.01 2.07
CA PHE A 81 -2.68 -0.74 1.46
C PHE A 81 -3.50 0.47 1.93
N THR A 82 -4.81 0.30 2.12
CA THR A 82 -5.71 1.38 2.55
C THR A 82 -5.35 1.93 3.93
N GLU A 83 -4.96 1.07 4.87
CA GLU A 83 -4.55 1.51 6.22
C GLU A 83 -3.17 2.14 6.19
N VAL A 84 -2.22 1.55 5.46
CA VAL A 84 -0.87 2.13 5.28
C VAL A 84 -0.97 3.52 4.67
N PHE A 85 -1.69 3.67 3.56
CA PHE A 85 -1.86 4.96 2.90
C PHE A 85 -2.57 5.98 3.80
N LYS A 86 -3.56 5.56 4.59
CA LYS A 86 -4.26 6.44 5.53
C LYS A 86 -3.32 6.97 6.62
N HIS A 87 -2.54 6.11 7.27
CA HIS A 87 -1.56 6.51 8.28
C HIS A 87 -0.44 7.35 7.68
N TYR A 88 0.05 6.94 6.52
CA TYR A 88 1.11 7.63 5.80
C TYR A 88 0.74 9.07 5.42
N ARG A 89 -0.52 9.31 5.03
CA ARG A 89 -1.03 10.66 4.79
C ARG A 89 -1.02 11.53 6.03
N VAL A 90 -1.34 10.97 7.20
CA VAL A 90 -1.32 11.70 8.47
C VAL A 90 0.13 11.98 8.89
N PHE A 91 1.01 10.99 8.76
CA PHE A 91 2.44 11.09 9.06
C PHE A 91 3.13 12.17 8.23
N MET A 92 2.91 12.20 6.91
CA MET A 92 3.46 13.25 6.04
C MET A 92 2.91 14.65 6.33
N CYS A 93 1.72 14.75 6.94
CA CYS A 93 1.16 16.04 7.34
C CYS A 93 1.82 16.61 8.61
N GLN A 94 2.48 15.77 9.41
CA GLN A 94 3.13 16.18 10.67
C GLN A 94 4.60 16.59 10.50
N GLU A 95 5.30 16.14 9.46
CA GLU A 95 6.73 16.45 9.25
C GLU A 95 6.96 17.70 8.36
N SER A 96 5.89 18.43 8.02
CA SER A 96 5.93 19.62 7.15
C SER A 96 5.71 20.93 7.91
N GLU A 97 6.02 20.95 9.20
CA GLU A 97 5.96 22.12 10.10
C GLU A 97 7.33 22.40 10.75
#